data_AF-A0A8S3JG00-F1
#
_entry.id   AF-A0A8S3JG00-F1
#
_cell.length_a   1.000
_cell.length_b   1.000
_cell.length_c   1.000
_cell.angle_alpha   90.00
_cell.angle_beta   90.00
_cell.angle_gamma   90.00
#
_symmetry.space_group_name_H-M   'P 1'
#
loop_
_entity.id
_entity.type
_entity.pdbx_description
1 polymer ?
#
loop_
_entity_poly.entity_id
_entity_poly.type
_entity_poly.pdbx_seq_one_letter_code
_entity_poly.pdbx_strand_id
1 'polypeptide(L)'
;MHHCAIEDPSNVVILNVNGLDLQDVKEDDFLLFDNIVRIDANENQLPFHGLRTFPQLAQLDLSFNQIKNIKLNANDYETLENLNVSYNNLTMHDIEILGMLPSLRVLRVSGNDL
;
A
#
# COMPACT_ATOMS: atom_id res chain seq x y z
N MET A 1 15.47 25.30 -11.14
CA MET A 1 15.04 25.46 -9.74
C MET A 1 13.86 24.54 -9.51
N HIS A 2 14.10 23.36 -8.93
CA HIS A 2 13.04 22.41 -8.60
C HIS A 2 12.32 22.89 -7.35
N HIS A 3 11.17 23.54 -7.53
CA HIS A 3 10.23 23.72 -6.43
C HIS A 3 9.54 22.37 -6.21
N CYS A 4 10.01 21.63 -5.21
CA CYS A 4 9.21 20.59 -4.59
C CYS A 4 8.08 21.33 -3.86
N ALA A 5 6.88 21.32 -4.44
CA ALA A 5 5.70 21.75 -3.73
C ALA A 5 5.53 20.76 -2.58
N ILE A 6 5.93 21.18 -1.38
CA ILE A 6 5.50 20.52 -0.16
C ILE A 6 4.00 20.78 -0.13
N GLU A 7 3.21 19.78 -0.50
CA GLU A 7 1.78 19.77 -0.19
C GLU A 7 1.64 20.05 1.29
N ASP A 8 0.74 20.98 1.63
CA ASP A 8 0.44 21.33 2.99
C ASP A 8 0.23 20.04 3.82
N PRO A 9 1.06 19.76 4.84
CA PRO A 9 0.95 18.54 5.64
C PRO A 9 -0.43 18.35 6.29
N SER A 10 -1.22 19.44 6.39
CA SER A 10 -2.57 19.41 6.92
C SER A 10 -3.64 18.92 5.92
N ASN A 11 -3.31 18.79 4.63
CA ASN A 11 -4.17 18.17 3.61
C ASN A 11 -3.87 16.68 3.39
N VAL A 12 -2.80 16.15 3.98
CA VAL A 12 -2.47 14.72 3.93
C VAL A 12 -3.48 13.99 4.81
N VAL A 13 -4.47 13.34 4.20
CA VAL A 13 -5.40 12.50 4.94
C VAL A 13 -4.75 11.13 5.17
N ILE A 14 -4.61 10.81 6.45
CA ILE A 14 -4.11 9.53 6.94
C ILE A 14 -5.31 8.72 7.41
N LEU A 15 -5.48 7.53 6.85
CA LEU A 15 -6.42 6.54 7.34
C LEU A 15 -5.67 5.50 8.18
N ASN A 16 -6.07 5.32 9.44
CA ASN A 16 -5.51 4.30 10.31
C ASN A 16 -6.59 3.26 10.64
N VAL A 17 -6.32 2.00 10.27
CA VAL A 17 -7.19 0.84 10.48
C VAL A 17 -6.40 -0.34 11.05
N ASN A 18 -5.36 -0.06 11.83
CA ASN A 18 -4.47 -1.07 12.38
C ASN A 18 -5.17 -1.99 13.39
N GLY A 19 -4.87 -3.29 13.35
CA GLY A 19 -5.28 -4.22 14.42
C GLY A 19 -6.80 -4.41 14.55
N LEU A 20 -7.54 -4.26 13.44
CA LEU A 20 -9.00 -4.34 13.43
C LEU A 20 -9.53 -5.69 12.93
N ASP A 21 -8.65 -6.69 12.81
CA ASP A 21 -8.97 -8.03 12.28
C ASP A 21 -9.66 -7.97 10.89
N LEU A 22 -9.31 -6.98 10.08
CA LEU A 22 -9.90 -6.81 8.75
C LEU A 22 -9.43 -7.93 7.80
N GLN A 23 -10.37 -8.58 7.12
CA GLN A 23 -10.09 -9.66 6.16
C GLN A 23 -10.42 -9.28 4.72
N ASP A 24 -11.24 -8.26 4.53
CA ASP A 24 -11.76 -7.88 3.23
C ASP A 24 -12.06 -6.38 3.20
N VAL A 25 -12.11 -5.82 1.99
CA VAL A 25 -12.34 -4.40 1.74
C VAL A 25 -13.25 -4.25 0.54
N LYS A 26 -14.20 -3.31 0.64
CA LYS A 26 -15.12 -2.98 -0.45
C LYS A 26 -14.53 -1.84 -1.27
N GLU A 27 -13.86 -2.21 -2.36
CA GLU A 27 -13.11 -1.27 -3.23
C GLU A 27 -14.00 -0.23 -3.93
N ASP A 28 -15.31 -0.48 -4.06
CA ASP A 28 -16.25 0.30 -4.91
C ASP A 28 -16.26 1.80 -4.58
N ASP A 29 -16.05 2.17 -3.32
CA ASP A 29 -16.13 3.56 -2.86
C ASP A 29 -14.76 4.24 -2.72
N PHE A 30 -13.63 3.54 -2.91
CA PHE A 30 -12.29 4.10 -2.66
C PHE A 30 -11.90 5.22 -3.61
N LEU A 31 -12.47 5.24 -4.80
CA LEU A 31 -12.33 6.34 -5.76
C LEU A 31 -12.97 7.65 -5.27
N LEU A 32 -13.87 7.60 -4.28
CA LEU A 32 -14.47 8.79 -3.67
C LEU A 32 -13.54 9.44 -2.64
N PHE A 33 -12.53 8.71 -2.15
CA PHE A 33 -11.55 9.21 -1.19
C PHE A 33 -10.32 9.76 -1.91
N ASP A 34 -10.52 10.90 -2.58
CA ASP A 34 -9.53 11.55 -3.44
C ASP A 34 -8.38 12.25 -2.70
N ASN A 35 -8.42 12.27 -1.36
CA ASN A 35 -7.47 12.97 -0.51
C ASN A 35 -6.67 12.03 0.42
N ILE A 36 -6.95 10.73 0.42
CA ILE A 36 -6.19 9.75 1.22
C ILE A 36 -4.83 9.51 0.55
N VAL A 37 -3.78 9.97 1.24
CA VAL A 37 -2.40 9.87 0.78
C VAL A 37 -1.65 8.77 1.54
N ARG A 38 -2.08 8.46 2.76
CA ARG A 38 -1.47 7.43 3.60
C ARG A 38 -2.52 6.52 4.22
N ILE A 39 -2.27 5.22 4.15
CA ILE A 39 -3.03 4.21 4.87
C ILE A 39 -2.10 3.38 5.76
N ASP A 40 -2.38 3.38 7.04
CA ASP A 40 -1.81 2.44 8.00
C ASP A 40 -2.84 1.33 8.24
N ALA A 41 -2.54 0.12 7.76
CA ALA A 41 -3.42 -1.05 7.85
C ALA A 41 -2.68 -2.31 8.34
N ASN A 42 -1.66 -2.11 9.19
CA ASN A 42 -0.88 -3.21 9.76
C ASN A 42 -1.70 -4.05 10.74
N GLU A 43 -1.23 -5.28 11.00
CA GLU A 43 -1.87 -6.22 11.93
C GLU A 43 -3.34 -6.53 11.55
N ASN A 44 -3.56 -6.89 10.29
CA ASN A 44 -4.85 -7.34 9.79
C ASN A 44 -4.68 -8.68 9.03
N GLN A 45 -5.67 -9.04 8.21
CA GLN A 45 -5.65 -10.19 7.30
C GLN A 45 -6.04 -9.74 5.89
N LEU A 46 -5.67 -8.50 5.52
CA LEU A 46 -6.06 -7.89 4.26
C LEU A 46 -5.30 -8.49 3.09
N PRO A 47 -5.97 -8.75 1.95
CA PRO A 47 -5.29 -9.12 0.74
C PRO A 47 -4.52 -7.93 0.16
N PHE A 48 -3.41 -8.19 -0.54
CA PHE A 48 -2.60 -7.13 -1.15
C PHE A 48 -3.37 -6.25 -2.15
N HIS A 49 -4.39 -6.76 -2.83
CA HIS A 49 -5.16 -5.95 -3.79
C HIS A 49 -6.18 -5.02 -3.14
N GLY A 50 -6.46 -5.19 -1.84
CA GLY A 50 -7.62 -4.57 -1.20
C GLY A 50 -7.61 -3.04 -1.14
N LEU A 51 -6.46 -2.37 -1.32
CA LEU A 51 -6.32 -0.91 -1.19
C LEU A 51 -5.71 -0.28 -2.46
N ARG A 52 -5.78 -0.96 -3.60
CA ARG A 52 -5.07 -0.58 -4.83
C ARG A 52 -5.68 0.58 -5.62
N THR A 53 -6.93 0.94 -5.34
CA THR A 53 -7.72 1.88 -6.14
C THR A 53 -7.77 3.30 -5.58
N PHE A 54 -7.10 3.58 -4.45
CA PHE A 54 -7.02 4.94 -3.92
C PHE A 54 -6.19 5.83 -4.85
N PRO A 55 -6.77 6.91 -5.40
CA PRO A 55 -6.16 7.65 -6.51
C PRO A 55 -4.89 8.40 -6.11
N GLN A 56 -4.78 8.86 -4.86
CA GLN A 56 -3.63 9.64 -4.36
C GLN A 56 -2.77 8.88 -3.35
N LEU A 57 -2.94 7.56 -3.21
CA LEU A 57 -2.24 6.78 -2.19
C LEU A 57 -0.74 6.70 -2.47
N ALA A 58 0.04 7.44 -1.68
CA ALA A 58 1.50 7.47 -1.79
C ALA A 58 2.21 6.60 -0.75
N GLN A 59 1.56 6.30 0.37
CA GLN A 59 2.16 5.53 1.48
C GLN A 59 1.20 4.46 2.00
N LEU A 60 1.67 3.21 2.07
CA LEU A 60 0.86 2.08 2.52
C LEU A 60 1.65 1.18 3.47
N ASP A 61 1.09 0.94 4.65
CA ASP A 61 1.56 -0.10 5.57
C ASP A 61 0.60 -1.27 5.63
N LEU A 62 1.06 -2.42 5.10
CA LEU A 62 0.39 -3.72 5.12
C LEU A 62 1.25 -4.76 5.88
N SER A 63 2.08 -4.32 6.82
CA SER A 63 2.87 -5.26 7.63
C SER A 63 1.96 -6.15 8.49
N PHE A 64 2.39 -7.38 8.78
CA PHE A 64 1.61 -8.34 9.56
C PHE A 64 0.21 -8.64 8.98
N ASN A 65 0.10 -8.86 7.67
CA ASN A 65 -1.17 -9.19 6.97
C ASN A 65 -1.22 -10.60 6.36
N GLN A 66 -0.20 -11.44 6.61
CA GLN A 66 -0.10 -12.80 6.06
C GLN A 66 -0.14 -12.86 4.52
N ILE A 67 0.29 -11.78 3.86
CA ILE A 67 0.23 -11.63 2.40
C ILE A 67 1.20 -12.60 1.73
N LYS A 68 0.77 -13.21 0.63
CA LYS A 68 1.54 -14.12 -0.24
C LYS A 68 0.96 -14.12 -1.66
N ASN A 69 1.73 -14.61 -2.64
CA ASN A 69 1.28 -14.81 -4.02
C ASN A 69 0.67 -13.53 -4.63
N ILE A 70 1.44 -12.45 -4.61
CA ILE A 70 1.06 -11.14 -5.14
C ILE A 70 0.73 -11.27 -6.63
N LYS A 71 -0.33 -10.58 -7.02
CA LYS A 71 -0.71 -10.37 -8.42
C LYS A 71 -1.02 -8.89 -8.60
N LEU A 72 -0.53 -8.33 -9.70
CA LEU A 72 -0.79 -6.96 -10.10
C LEU A 72 -1.57 -6.95 -11.40
N ASN A 73 -2.58 -6.09 -11.48
CA ASN A 73 -3.22 -5.70 -12.73
C ASN A 73 -2.60 -4.41 -13.27
N ALA A 74 -2.94 -4.09 -14.52
CA ALA A 74 -2.70 -2.76 -15.04
C ALA A 74 -3.45 -1.74 -14.16
N ASN A 75 -2.73 -0.70 -13.71
CA ASN A 75 -3.23 0.41 -12.90
C ASN A 75 -3.37 0.13 -11.40
N ASP A 76 -2.86 -0.99 -10.90
CA ASP A 76 -2.80 -1.21 -9.44
C ASP A 76 -1.74 -0.29 -8.83
N TYR A 77 -2.11 0.48 -7.80
CA TYR A 77 -1.17 1.29 -7.01
C TYR A 77 -0.34 2.29 -7.84
N GLU A 78 -0.95 2.97 -8.82
CA GLU A 78 -0.25 3.87 -9.75
C GLU A 78 0.57 4.97 -9.07
N THR A 79 0.11 5.48 -7.93
CA THR A 79 0.72 6.60 -7.19
C THR A 79 1.53 6.15 -5.98
N LEU A 80 1.62 4.84 -5.71
CA LEU A 80 2.24 4.33 -4.48
C LEU A 80 3.77 4.46 -4.52
N GLU A 81 4.32 5.30 -3.64
CA GLU A 81 5.76 5.54 -3.54
C GLU A 81 6.43 4.74 -2.42
N ASN A 82 5.74 4.53 -1.30
CA ASN A 82 6.28 3.88 -0.11
C ASN A 82 5.39 2.72 0.31
N LEU A 83 5.92 1.50 0.23
CA LEU A 83 5.20 0.28 0.62
C LEU A 83 5.95 -0.45 1.72
N ASN A 84 5.24 -0.70 2.83
CA ASN A 84 5.68 -1.63 3.86
C ASN A 84 4.85 -2.91 3.82
N VAL A 85 5.51 -4.02 3.50
CA VAL A 85 4.94 -5.38 3.51
C VAL A 85 5.79 -6.30 4.39
N SER A 86 6.43 -5.73 5.40
CA SER A 86 7.22 -6.49 6.39
C SER A 86 6.36 -7.50 7.16
N TYR A 87 6.96 -8.59 7.61
CA TYR A 87 6.27 -9.62 8.41
C TYR A 87 5.03 -10.18 7.70
N ASN A 88 5.18 -10.49 6.42
CA ASN A 88 4.22 -11.23 5.63
C ASN A 88 4.84 -12.58 5.21
N ASN A 89 4.25 -13.24 4.22
CA ASN A 89 4.67 -14.53 3.69
C ASN A 89 5.10 -14.39 2.22
N LEU A 90 5.80 -13.30 1.88
CA LEU A 90 6.27 -13.03 0.53
C LEU A 90 7.50 -13.86 0.16
N THR A 91 7.55 -14.25 -1.09
CA THR A 91 8.68 -14.93 -1.76
C THR A 91 9.47 -13.94 -2.63
N MET A 92 10.65 -14.34 -3.10
CA MET A 92 11.42 -13.54 -4.07
C MET A 92 10.64 -13.21 -5.34
N HIS A 93 9.77 -14.10 -5.81
CA HIS A 93 8.90 -13.84 -6.96
C HIS A 93 7.89 -12.72 -6.68
N ASP A 94 7.33 -12.66 -5.47
CA ASP A 94 6.44 -11.57 -5.07
C ASP A 94 7.18 -10.23 -5.04
N ILE A 95 8.46 -10.22 -4.64
CA ILE A 95 9.29 -9.01 -4.66
C ILE A 95 9.56 -8.52 -6.09
N GLU A 96 9.82 -9.42 -7.03
CA GLU A 96 9.97 -9.07 -8.45
C GLU A 96 8.69 -8.41 -8.99
N ILE A 97 7.52 -8.94 -8.64
CA ILE A 97 6.22 -8.37 -9.02
C ILE A 97 6.04 -6.99 -8.39
N LEU A 98 6.32 -6.82 -7.09
CA LEU A 98 6.26 -5.51 -6.42
C LEU A 98 7.19 -4.48 -7.06
N GLY A 99 8.34 -4.92 -7.60
CA GLY A 99 9.27 -4.07 -8.34
C GLY A 99 8.71 -3.53 -9.66
N MET A 100 7.57 -4.04 -10.14
CA MET A 100 6.86 -3.54 -11.33
C MET A 100 5.94 -2.35 -11.03
N LEU A 101 5.75 -1.99 -9.76
CA LEU A 101 4.93 -0.84 -9.39
C LEU A 101 5.55 0.47 -9.93
N PRO A 102 4.79 1.27 -10.70
CA PRO A 102 5.36 2.30 -11.57
C PRO A 102 6.00 3.47 -10.81
N SER A 103 5.49 3.77 -9.61
CA SER A 103 5.90 4.90 -8.79
C SER A 103 6.67 4.49 -7.53
N LEU A 104 6.94 3.19 -7.33
CA LEU A 104 7.50 2.69 -6.08
C LEU A 104 8.97 3.14 -5.90
N ARG A 105 9.25 3.72 -4.74
CA ARG A 105 10.58 4.27 -4.39
C ARG A 105 11.17 3.62 -3.16
N VAL A 106 10.33 3.26 -2.20
CA VAL A 106 10.74 2.59 -0.97
C VAL A 106 9.90 1.35 -0.76
N LEU A 107 10.60 0.22 -0.62
CA LEU A 107 10.00 -1.08 -0.34
C LEU A 107 10.62 -1.64 0.94
N ARG A 108 9.77 -1.95 1.93
CA ARG A 108 10.19 -2.62 3.18
C ARG A 108 9.62 -4.03 3.23
N VAL A 109 10.50 -5.01 3.35
CA VAL A 109 10.18 -6.45 3.22
C VAL A 109 10.77 -7.29 4.35
N SER A 110 11.26 -6.69 5.43
CA SER A 110 11.85 -7.42 6.56
C SER A 110 10.86 -8.43 7.15
N GLY A 111 11.34 -9.60 7.59
CA GLY A 111 10.47 -10.61 8.22
C GLY A 111 9.57 -11.37 7.25
N ASN A 112 9.85 -11.32 5.94
CA ASN A 112 9.34 -12.28 4.96
C ASN A 112 10.32 -13.44 4.81
N ASP A 113 9.88 -14.53 4.18
CA ASP A 113 10.68 -15.74 3.94
C ASP A 113 11.42 -15.63 2.57
N LEU A 114 12.39 -14.71 2.51
CA LEU A 114 13.09 -14.27 1.28
C LEU A 114 14.45 -14.93 1.09
#